data_AF-A0A955S002-F1
#
_entry.id   AF-A0A955S002-F1
#
_cell.length_a   1.000
_cell.length_b   1.000
_cell.length_c   1.000
_cell.angle_alpha   90.00
_cell.angle_beta   90.00
_cell.angle_gamma   90.00
#
_symmetry.space_group_name_H-M   'P 1'
#
loop_
_entity.id
_entity.type
_entity.pdbx_description
1 polymer ?
#
loop_
_entity_poly.entity_id
_entity_poly.type
_entity_poly.pdbx_seq_one_letter_code
_entity_poly.pdbx_strand_id
1 'polypeptide(L)'
;MKITFEQLPHKLLICLLFAAAYLLFMLGNGMVSLSHPDEVFYTQSAREMLAHRSWLTPVLFDQVHFEKPFLPFVMIISAIKVFGLSP
;
A
#
# COMPACT_ATOMS: atom_id res chain seq x y z
N MET A 1 15.64 -38.30 9.13
CA MET A 1 15.40 -38.18 7.68
C MET A 1 15.51 -36.70 7.31
N LYS A 2 16.61 -36.28 6.68
CA LYS A 2 16.79 -34.87 6.27
C LYS A 2 16.02 -34.68 4.96
N ILE A 3 14.92 -33.94 5.00
CA ILE A 3 14.24 -33.51 3.77
C ILE A 3 15.13 -32.43 3.16
N THR A 4 15.78 -32.75 2.04
CA THR A 4 16.59 -31.80 1.28
C THR A 4 15.69 -31.06 0.29
N PHE A 5 15.93 -29.77 0.04
CA PHE A 5 15.11 -28.94 -0.86
C PHE A 5 14.90 -29.57 -2.25
N GLU A 6 15.86 -30.35 -2.73
CA GLU A 6 15.79 -31.03 -4.03
C GLU A 6 14.70 -32.11 -4.13
N GLN A 7 14.17 -32.59 -3.00
CA GLN A 7 13.13 -33.62 -2.96
C GLN A 7 11.71 -33.05 -2.94
N LEU A 8 11.57 -31.72 -2.83
CA LEU A 8 10.27 -31.05 -2.73
C LEU A 8 9.72 -30.68 -4.12
N PRO A 9 8.39 -30.74 -4.33
CA PRO A 9 7.82 -30.30 -5.58
C PRO A 9 8.03 -28.80 -5.78
N HIS A 10 8.47 -28.40 -6.98
CA HIS A 10 8.76 -27.00 -7.34
C HIS A 10 7.59 -26.05 -7.01
N LYS A 11 6.34 -26.50 -7.20
CA LYS A 11 5.14 -25.72 -6.85
C LYS A 11 5.09 -25.35 -5.36
N LEU A 12 5.48 -26.27 -4.48
CA LEU A 12 5.52 -26.02 -3.04
C LEU A 12 6.64 -25.04 -2.69
N LEU A 13 7.82 -25.20 -3.29
CA LEU A 13 8.94 -24.27 -3.09
C LEU A 13 8.58 -22.85 -3.53
N ILE A 14 7.92 -22.70 -4.68
CA ILE A 14 7.42 -21.41 -5.16
C ILE A 14 6.38 -20.83 -4.20
N CYS A 15 5.45 -21.64 -3.71
CA CYS A 15 4.45 -21.18 -2.73
C CYS A 15 5.11 -20.71 -1.43
N LEU A 16 6.07 -21.47 -0.91
CA LEU A 16 6.84 -21.10 0.28
C LEU A 16 7.64 -19.81 0.06
N LEU A 17 8.24 -19.64 -1.13
CA LEU A 17 8.94 -18.42 -1.50
C LEU A 17 7.99 -17.22 -1.50
N PHE A 18 6.81 -17.33 -2.14
CA PHE A 18 5.82 -16.25 -2.14
C PHE A 18 5.33 -15.92 -0.73
N ALA A 19 5.06 -16.93 0.10
CA ALA A 19 4.65 -16.72 1.49
C ALA A 19 5.73 -16.01 2.30
N ALA A 20 6.98 -16.45 2.20
CA ALA A 20 8.11 -15.84 2.89
C ALA A 20 8.34 -14.39 2.42
N ALA A 21 8.30 -14.15 1.10
CA ALA A 21 8.44 -12.81 0.53
C ALA A 21 7.32 -11.87 1.00
N TYR A 22 6.06 -12.32 1.00
CA TYR A 22 4.93 -11.53 1.48
C TYR A 22 5.07 -11.19 2.98
N LEU A 23 5.42 -12.18 3.81
CA LEU A 23 5.61 -11.97 5.25
C LEU A 23 6.72 -10.95 5.51
N LEU A 24 7.87 -11.09 4.86
CA LEU A 24 8.99 -10.15 4.99
C LEU A 24 8.65 -8.75 4.48
N PHE A 25 7.87 -8.65 3.39
CA PHE A 25 7.45 -7.36 2.82
C PHE A 25 6.41 -6.64 3.69
N MET A 26 5.54 -7.37 4.38
CA MET A 26 4.51 -6.79 5.26
C MET A 26 5.03 -6.47 6.66
N LEU A 27 6.12 -7.10 7.09
CA LEU A 27 6.66 -6.93 8.43
C LEU A 27 7.20 -5.51 8.62
N GLY A 28 6.62 -4.77 9.56
CA GLY A 28 7.06 -3.42 9.92
C GLY A 28 6.23 -2.26 9.34
N ASN A 29 5.29 -2.51 8.42
CA ASN A 29 4.48 -1.47 7.76
C ASN A 29 3.65 -0.57 8.69
N GLY A 30 3.41 -0.98 9.94
CA GLY A 30 2.68 -0.19 10.95
C GLY A 30 3.52 0.20 12.17
N MET A 31 4.84 0.00 12.14
CA MET A 31 5.71 0.29 13.29
C MET A 31 6.18 1.75 13.33
N VAL A 32 6.21 2.43 12.18
CA VAL A 32 6.68 3.80 12.04
C VAL A 32 5.58 4.62 11.39
N SER A 33 5.31 5.79 11.98
CA SER A 33 4.38 6.76 11.39
C SER A 33 4.92 7.29 10.07
N LEU A 34 4.03 7.82 9.23
CA LEU A 34 4.41 8.55 8.02
C LEU A 34 5.46 9.61 8.36
N SER A 35 6.61 9.53 7.71
CA SER A 35 7.80 10.30 8.10
C SER A 35 8.39 11.07 6.94
N HIS A 36 8.20 10.57 5.72
CA HIS A 36 8.66 11.25 4.52
C HIS A 36 7.56 12.19 4.02
N PRO A 37 7.88 13.44 3.63
CA PRO A 37 6.87 14.40 3.18
C PRO A 37 5.96 13.84 2.09
N ASP A 38 6.51 13.11 1.12
CA ASP A 38 5.70 12.55 0.02
C ASP A 38 4.65 11.55 0.55
N GLU A 39 5.00 10.73 1.55
CA GLU A 39 4.04 9.79 2.16
C GLU A 39 2.87 10.53 2.80
N VAL A 40 3.17 11.61 3.53
CA VAL A 40 2.15 12.47 4.15
C VAL A 40 1.31 13.16 3.09
N PHE A 41 1.91 13.69 2.02
CA PHE A 41 1.19 14.34 0.93
C PHE A 41 0.24 13.38 0.22
N TYR A 42 0.69 12.20 -0.20
CA TYR A 42 -0.16 11.25 -0.91
C TYR A 42 -1.31 10.75 -0.04
N THR A 43 -1.06 10.46 1.23
CA THR A 43 -2.08 9.99 2.18
C THR A 43 -3.08 11.09 2.54
N GLN A 44 -2.61 12.32 2.78
CA GLN A 44 -3.45 13.49 2.99
C GLN A 44 -4.35 13.76 1.78
N SER A 45 -3.77 13.80 0.57
CA SER A 45 -4.53 14.04 -0.65
C SER A 45 -5.59 12.96 -0.86
N ALA A 46 -5.24 11.68 -0.69
CA ALA A 46 -6.20 10.58 -0.79
C ALA A 46 -7.34 10.70 0.25
N ARG A 47 -7.03 11.14 1.47
CA ARG A 47 -8.02 11.36 2.53
C ARG A 47 -8.97 12.51 2.20
N GLU A 48 -8.44 13.63 1.71
CA GLU A 48 -9.25 14.77 1.27
C GLU A 48 -10.11 14.39 0.05
N MET A 49 -9.53 13.77 -0.96
CA MET A 49 -10.26 13.25 -2.12
C MET A 49 -11.43 12.35 -1.71
N LEU A 50 -11.21 11.44 -0.75
CA LEU A 50 -12.27 10.59 -0.21
C LEU A 50 -13.37 11.42 0.50
N ALA A 51 -13.00 12.43 1.29
CA ALA A 51 -13.93 13.33 1.97
C ALA A 51 -14.77 14.17 0.99
N HIS A 52 -14.14 14.71 -0.05
CA HIS A 52 -14.79 15.47 -1.13
C HIS A 52 -15.53 14.59 -2.15
N ARG A 53 -15.48 13.26 -2.01
CA ARG A 53 -15.98 12.28 -3.00
C ARG A 53 -15.38 12.48 -4.40
N SER A 54 -14.18 13.04 -4.48
CA SER A 54 -13.43 13.23 -5.72
C SER A 54 -12.53 12.02 -5.99
N TRP A 55 -12.68 11.39 -7.15
CA TRP A 55 -11.87 10.23 -7.55
C TRP A 55 -10.84 10.55 -8.63
N LEU A 56 -11.12 11.56 -9.45
CA LEU A 56 -10.27 11.90 -10.60
C LEU A 56 -9.47 13.17 -10.38
N THR A 57 -9.95 14.07 -9.53
CA THR A 57 -9.34 15.37 -9.29
C THR A 57 -8.61 15.34 -7.94
N PRO A 58 -7.27 15.37 -7.92
CA PRO A 58 -6.54 15.40 -6.66
C PRO A 58 -6.80 16.70 -5.90
N VAL A 59 -7.05 16.55 -4.60
CA VAL A 59 -7.32 17.66 -3.66
C VAL A 59 -6.32 17.56 -2.51
N LEU A 60 -5.69 18.68 -2.15
CA LEU A 60 -4.75 18.80 -1.05
C LEU A 60 -4.90 20.18 -0.42
N PHE A 61 -5.01 20.23 0.91
CA PHE A 61 -5.30 21.44 1.67
C PHE A 61 -6.52 22.19 1.14
N ASP A 62 -7.58 21.46 0.78
CA ASP A 62 -8.83 21.99 0.22
C ASP A 62 -8.65 22.71 -1.14
N GLN A 63 -7.52 22.46 -1.82
CA GLN A 63 -7.23 23.00 -3.15
C GLN A 63 -6.98 21.87 -4.15
N VAL A 64 -7.38 22.13 -5.40
CA VAL A 64 -7.07 21.22 -6.50
C VAL A 64 -5.59 21.32 -6.83
N HIS A 65 -4.90 20.19 -6.92
CA HIS A 65 -3.51 20.13 -7.34
C HIS A 65 -3.32 19.08 -8.43
N PHE A 66 -2.57 19.41 -9.48
CA PHE A 66 -2.36 18.54 -10.65
C PHE A 66 -0.88 18.23 -10.88
N GLU A 67 -0.06 18.29 -9.84
CA GLU A 67 1.37 17.97 -9.93
C GLU A 67 1.63 16.49 -10.23
N LYS A 68 0.69 15.62 -9.85
CA LYS A 68 0.77 14.15 -10.02
C LYS A 68 -0.50 13.60 -10.67
N PRO A 69 -0.40 12.50 -11.42
CA PRO A 69 -1.57 11.83 -11.98
C PRO A 69 -2.48 11.28 -10.88
N PHE A 70 -3.76 11.07 -11.19
CA PHE A 70 -4.79 10.68 -10.22
C PHE A 70 -4.65 9.23 -9.69
N LEU A 71 -4.01 8.34 -10.46
CA LEU A 71 -4.00 6.89 -10.21
C LEU A 71 -3.44 6.49 -8.83
N PRO A 72 -2.29 7.02 -8.36
CA PRO A 72 -1.76 6.66 -7.04
C PRO A 72 -2.73 7.00 -5.91
N PHE A 73 -3.41 8.15 -5.99
CA PHE A 73 -4.39 8.54 -4.97
C PHE A 73 -5.59 7.60 -4.97
N VAL A 74 -6.09 7.18 -6.13
CA VAL A 74 -7.20 6.21 -6.21
C VAL A 74 -6.81 4.86 -5.62
N MET A 75 -5.58 4.40 -5.84
CA MET A 75 -5.08 3.17 -5.23
C MET A 75 -5.07 3.29 -3.71
N ILE A 76 -4.60 4.41 -3.15
CA ILE A 76 -4.61 4.65 -1.70
C ILE A 76 -6.04 4.76 -1.17
N ILE A 77 -6.95 5.47 -1.86
CA ILE A 77 -8.37 5.54 -1.51
C ILE A 77 -8.98 4.14 -1.46
N SER A 78 -8.66 3.28 -2.43
CA SER A 78 -9.17 1.90 -2.46
C SER A 78 -8.64 1.09 -1.29
N ALA A 79 -7.36 1.25 -0.92
CA ALA A 79 -6.78 0.63 0.26
C ALA A 79 -7.45 1.13 1.54
N ILE A 80 -7.66 2.44 1.69
CA ILE A 80 -8.38 3.05 2.82
C ILE A 80 -9.80 2.47 2.94
N LYS A 81 -10.51 2.26 1.82
CA LYS A 81 -11.86 1.69 1.85
C LYS A 81 -11.88 0.22 2.28
N VAL A 82 -10.86 -0.56 1.93
CA VAL A 82 -10.80 -1.99 2.24
C VAL A 82 -10.26 -2.24 3.64
N PHE A 83 -9.22 -1.51 4.05
CA PHE A 83 -8.48 -1.75 5.29
C PHE A 83 -8.75 -0.71 6.39
N GLY A 84 -9.44 0.38 6.07
CA GLY A 84 -9.61 1.52 6.96
C GLY A 84 -8.46 2.53 6.87
N LEU A 85 -8.63 3.68 7.52
CA LEU A 85 -7.54 4.63 7.74
C LEU A 85 -6.67 4.13 8.90
N SER A 86 -5.38 3.97 8.63
CA SER A 86 -4.36 3.73 9.66
C SER A 86 -3.75 5.06 10.13
N PRO A 87 -3.43 5.19 11.43
CA PRO A 87 -2.77 6.35 12.00
C PRO A 87 -1.31 6.51 11.53
#